data_AF-A0A7W0VYF9-F1
#
_entry.id   AF-A0A7W0VYF9-F1
#
_cell.length_a   1.000
_cell.length_b   1.000
_cell.length_c   1.000
_cell.angle_alpha   90.00
_cell.angle_beta   90.00
_cell.angle_gamma   90.00
#
_symmetry.space_group_name_H-M   'P 1'
#
loop_
_entity.id
_entity.type
_entity.pdbx_description
1 polymer ?
#
loop_
_entity_poly.entity_id
_entity_poly.type
_entity_poly.pdbx_seq_one_letter_code
_entity_poly.pdbx_strand_id
1 'polypeptide(L)'
;MALPASMYRIFRRPDGEAPSVRIVIIAMVLVALMLTAIGVIRVTRQHEVLRLGLSLSKKSEDVRRLRETRRQLELELATLTAPDRIRRLATQLGMTSVPPDKIRVIAPRPNKVASR
;
A
#
# COMPACT_ATOMS: atom_id res chain seq x y z
N MET A 1 -10.74 -86.13 5.89
CA MET A 1 -10.46 -85.49 7.19
C MET A 1 -9.29 -84.53 6.98
N ALA A 2 -9.56 -83.23 7.18
CA ALA A 2 -8.65 -82.06 7.30
C ALA A 2 -7.53 -81.87 6.23
N LEU A 3 -7.80 -81.10 5.15
CA LEU A 3 -7.55 -79.65 4.92
C LEU A 3 -6.15 -79.36 4.28
N PRO A 4 -6.11 -78.92 2.99
CA PRO A 4 -4.85 -78.67 2.29
C PRO A 4 -4.24 -77.32 2.68
N ALA A 5 -2.93 -77.35 2.95
CA ALA A 5 -2.04 -76.21 3.20
C ALA A 5 -1.84 -75.30 1.96
N SER A 6 -2.93 -74.91 1.30
CA SER A 6 -2.92 -74.11 0.08
C SER A 6 -3.17 -72.61 0.33
N MET A 7 -3.50 -72.21 1.56
CA MET A 7 -4.06 -70.89 1.82
C MET A 7 -3.10 -69.82 2.38
N TYR A 8 -1.78 -69.97 2.22
CA TYR A 8 -0.80 -68.93 2.63
C TYR A 8 0.05 -68.36 1.50
N ARG A 9 -0.20 -68.73 0.24
CA ARG A 9 0.67 -68.32 -0.89
C ARG A 9 0.18 -67.11 -1.68
N ILE A 10 -0.78 -66.34 -1.15
CA ILE A 10 -1.26 -65.11 -1.80
C ILE A 10 -0.59 -63.83 -1.25
N PHE A 11 0.05 -63.89 -0.08
CA PHE A 11 0.63 -62.69 0.57
C PHE A 11 2.16 -62.59 0.51
N ARG A 12 2.85 -63.52 -0.17
CA ARG A 12 4.30 -63.44 -0.39
C ARG A 12 4.61 -63.37 -1.88
N ARG A 13 4.36 -62.20 -2.48
CA ARG A 13 5.20 -61.70 -3.56
C ARG A 13 6.26 -60.80 -2.91
N PRO A 14 7.45 -61.32 -2.59
CA PRO A 14 8.59 -60.45 -2.41
C PRO A 14 9.13 -60.08 -3.80
N ASP A 15 9.69 -58.88 -3.87
CA ASP A 15 10.65 -58.46 -4.88
C ASP A 15 10.08 -57.90 -6.19
N GLY A 16 9.53 -56.69 -6.06
CA GLY A 16 9.56 -55.69 -7.13
C GLY A 16 11.01 -55.27 -7.43
N GLU A 17 11.74 -56.09 -8.17
CA GLU A 17 12.98 -55.70 -8.86
C GLU A 17 12.71 -55.41 -10.35
N ALA A 18 11.76 -54.52 -10.61
CA ALA A 18 11.68 -53.86 -11.91
C ALA A 18 12.04 -52.38 -11.68
N PRO A 19 13.05 -51.83 -12.38
CA PRO A 19 13.35 -50.40 -12.37
C PRO A 19 12.10 -49.52 -12.50
N SER A 20 11.11 -50.01 -13.25
CA SER A 20 9.80 -49.39 -13.45
C SER A 20 9.01 -49.13 -12.16
N VAL A 21 9.01 -50.04 -11.17
CA VAL A 21 8.26 -49.84 -9.92
C VAL A 21 8.91 -48.74 -9.08
N ARG A 22 10.25 -48.73 -9.00
CA ARG A 22 10.99 -47.66 -8.32
C ARG A 22 10.73 -46.31 -8.99
N ILE A 23 10.73 -46.27 -10.32
CA ILE A 23 10.42 -45.05 -11.09
C ILE A 23 9.00 -44.56 -10.80
N VAL A 24 8.01 -45.46 -10.75
CA VAL A 24 6.62 -45.10 -10.44
C VAL A 24 6.49 -44.53 -9.02
N ILE A 25 7.14 -45.15 -8.03
CA ILE A 25 7.12 -44.65 -6.65
C ILE A 25 7.80 -43.28 -6.56
N ILE A 26 8.96 -43.10 -7.19
CA ILE A 26 9.67 -41.82 -7.22
C ILE A 26 8.82 -40.73 -7.89
N ALA A 27 8.17 -41.05 -9.00
CA ALA A 27 7.26 -40.13 -9.69
C ALA A 27 6.07 -39.74 -8.81
N MET A 28 5.46 -40.70 -8.11
CA MET A 28 4.35 -40.43 -7.20
C MET A 28 4.76 -39.52 -6.04
N VAL A 29 5.93 -39.76 -5.45
CA VAL A 29 6.49 -38.92 -4.38
C VAL A 29 6.79 -37.51 -4.90
N LEU A 30 7.36 -37.38 -6.09
CA LEU A 30 7.61 -36.08 -6.72
C LEU A 30 6.32 -35.29 -6.95
N VAL A 31 5.27 -35.94 -7.43
CA VAL A 31 3.95 -35.32 -7.63
C VAL A 31 3.36 -34.87 -6.29
N ALA A 32 3.42 -35.71 -5.26
CA ALA A 32 2.94 -35.36 -3.93
C ALA A 32 3.70 -34.16 -3.33
N LEU A 33 5.03 -34.11 -3.52
CA LEU A 33 5.86 -32.97 -3.09
C LEU A 33 5.51 -31.69 -3.86
N MET A 34 5.31 -31.77 -5.17
CA MET A 34 4.89 -30.60 -5.97
C MET A 34 3.53 -30.07 -5.53
N LEU A 35 2.54 -30.93 -5.32
CA LEU A 35 1.21 -30.52 -4.84
C LEU A 35 1.29 -29.87 -3.46
N THR A 36 2.10 -30.44 -2.57
CA THR A 36 2.34 -29.87 -1.23
C THR A 36 3.00 -28.50 -1.33
N ALA A 37 4.04 -28.34 -2.17
CA ALA A 37 4.71 -27.07 -2.38
C ALA A 37 3.76 -26.00 -2.96
N ILE A 38 2.93 -26.37 -3.94
CA ILE A 38 1.92 -25.47 -4.52
C ILE A 38 0.91 -25.04 -3.45
N GLY A 39 0.46 -25.98 -2.60
CA GLY A 39 -0.44 -25.68 -1.47
C GLY A 39 0.17 -24.67 -0.49
N VAL A 40 1.43 -24.90 -0.09
CA VAL A 40 2.16 -23.99 0.81
C VAL A 40 2.37 -22.62 0.17
N ILE A 41 2.76 -22.56 -1.11
CA ILE A 41 2.92 -21.29 -1.84
C ILE A 41 1.59 -20.54 -1.91
N ARG A 42 0.48 -21.23 -2.16
CA ARG A 42 -0.86 -20.62 -2.23
C ARG A 42 -1.31 -20.07 -0.87
N VAL A 43 -1.01 -20.76 0.23
CA VAL A 43 -1.32 -20.31 1.59
C VAL A 43 -0.44 -19.12 2.00
N THR A 44 0.84 -19.13 1.63
CA THR A 44 1.76 -18.01 1.92
C THR A 44 1.43 -16.77 1.10
N ARG A 45 0.95 -16.93 -0.14
CA ARG A 45 0.41 -15.82 -0.95
C ARG A 45 -0.78 -15.11 -0.29
N GLN A 46 -1.60 -15.81 0.51
CA GLN A 46 -2.68 -15.15 1.28
C GLN A 46 -2.13 -14.22 2.38
N HIS A 47 -0.93 -14.47 2.91
CA HIS A 47 -0.33 -13.65 3.97
C HIS A 47 0.34 -12.37 3.44
N GLU A 48 0.77 -12.37 2.18
CA GLU A 48 1.43 -11.23 1.55
C GLU A 48 0.44 -10.10 1.23
N VAL A 49 -0.77 -10.46 0.79
CA VAL A 49 -1.85 -9.51 0.50
C VAL A 49 -2.32 -8.77 1.77
N LEU A 50 -2.33 -9.45 2.93
CA LEU A 50 -2.68 -8.80 4.20
C LEU A 50 -1.62 -7.81 4.69
N ARG A 51 -0.33 -8.12 4.53
CA ARG A 51 0.74 -7.20 4.93
C ARG A 51 0.81 -5.96 4.02
N LEU A 52 0.62 -6.15 2.72
CA LEU A 52 0.52 -5.05 1.76
C LEU A 52 -0.72 -4.19 2.04
N GLY A 53 -1.89 -4.81 2.27
CA GLY A 53 -3.13 -4.10 2.61
C GLY A 53 -3.02 -3.28 3.91
N LEU A 54 -2.39 -3.82 4.96
CA LEU A 54 -2.18 -3.10 6.22
C LEU A 54 -1.21 -1.92 6.07
N SER A 55 -0.13 -2.08 5.30
CA SER A 55 0.82 -1.00 5.04
C SER A 55 0.21 0.12 4.18
N LEU A 56 -0.66 -0.26 3.24
CA LEU A 56 -1.38 0.67 2.37
C LEU A 56 -2.48 1.41 3.15
N SER A 57 -3.18 0.73 4.05
CA SER A 57 -4.21 1.33 4.92
C SER A 57 -3.61 2.37 5.87
N LYS A 58 -2.45 2.09 6.49
CA LYS A 58 -1.77 3.07 7.35
C LYS A 58 -1.33 4.31 6.57
N LYS A 59 -0.67 4.13 5.43
CA LYS A 59 -0.25 5.26 4.59
C LYS A 59 -1.43 6.05 4.02
N SER A 60 -2.55 5.39 3.71
CA SER A 60 -3.76 6.06 3.24
C SER A 60 -4.42 6.89 4.34
N GLU A 61 -4.38 6.42 5.59
CA GLU A 61 -4.91 7.18 6.73
C GLU A 61 -4.07 8.43 6.99
N ASP A 62 -2.74 8.33 6.92
CA ASP A 62 -1.83 9.48 7.07
C ASP A 62 -2.06 10.54 6.00
N VAL A 63 -2.19 10.13 4.73
CA VAL A 63 -2.48 11.07 3.63
C VAL A 63 -3.83 11.76 3.81
N ARG A 64 -4.84 11.02 4.30
CA ARG A 64 -6.16 11.59 4.58
C ARG A 64 -6.09 12.64 5.69
N ARG A 65 -5.42 12.32 6.81
CA ARG A 65 -5.21 13.27 7.92
C ARG A 65 -4.48 14.53 7.46
N LEU A 66 -3.37 14.38 6.73
CA LEU A 66 -2.60 15.53 6.22
C LEU A 66 -3.42 16.42 5.28
N ARG A 67 -4.27 15.83 4.43
CA ARG A 67 -5.17 16.60 3.55
C ARG A 67 -6.23 17.37 4.33
N GLU A 68 -6.81 16.74 5.35
CA GLU A 68 -7.78 17.38 6.24
C GLU A 68 -7.15 18.60 6.96
N THR A 69 -5.97 18.43 7.55
CA THR A 69 -5.23 19.50 8.24
C THR A 69 -4.85 20.63 7.29
N ARG A 70 -4.37 20.31 6.08
CA ARG A 70 -4.06 21.33 5.08
C ARG A 70 -5.30 22.14 4.71
N ARG A 71 -6.45 21.48 4.53
CA ARG A 71 -7.70 22.15 4.19
C ARG A 71 -8.16 23.08 5.31
N GLN A 72 -8.01 22.67 6.57
CA GLN A 72 -8.31 23.52 7.72
C GLN A 72 -7.39 24.75 7.77
N LEU A 73 -6.07 24.55 7.60
CA LEU A 73 -5.11 25.65 7.57
C LEU A 73 -5.34 26.62 6.43
N GLU A 74 -5.72 26.14 5.23
CA GLU A 74 -6.07 27.00 4.11
C GLU A 74 -7.33 27.84 4.40
N LEU A 75 -8.32 27.28 5.10
CA LEU A 75 -9.51 28.01 5.53
C LEU A 75 -9.19 29.04 6.62
N GLU A 76 -8.35 28.69 7.60
CA GLU A 76 -7.88 29.61 8.62
C GLU A 76 -7.09 30.76 8.00
N LEU A 77 -6.18 30.46 7.07
CA LEU A 77 -5.41 31.46 6.35
C LEU A 77 -6.32 32.37 5.53
N ALA A 78 -7.27 31.82 4.79
CA ALA A 78 -8.26 32.63 4.06
C ALA A 78 -9.07 33.53 5.00
N THR A 79 -9.41 33.04 6.20
CA THR A 79 -10.14 33.81 7.22
C THR A 79 -9.26 34.90 7.85
N LEU A 80 -7.98 34.62 8.10
CA LEU A 80 -7.01 35.56 8.65
C LEU A 80 -6.62 36.64 7.64
N THR A 81 -6.45 36.26 6.37
CA THR A 81 -6.14 37.14 5.25
C THR A 81 -7.38 37.85 4.70
N ALA A 82 -8.59 37.51 5.17
CA ALA A 82 -9.82 38.14 4.74
C ALA A 82 -9.71 39.67 4.91
N PRO A 83 -9.83 40.46 3.83
CA PRO A 83 -9.59 41.90 3.85
C PRO A 83 -10.56 42.62 4.80
N ASP A 84 -11.77 42.11 4.97
CA ASP A 84 -12.76 42.65 5.90
C ASP A 84 -12.32 42.50 7.36
N ARG A 85 -11.71 41.36 7.72
CA ARG A 85 -11.18 41.13 9.08
C ARG A 85 -9.98 42.04 9.34
N ILE A 86 -9.09 42.18 8.36
CA ILE A 86 -7.94 43.09 8.44
C ILE A 86 -8.42 44.53 8.61
N ARG A 87 -9.42 44.98 7.83
CA ARG A 87 -10.00 46.33 7.95
C ARG A 87 -10.61 46.56 9.33
N ARG A 88 -11.41 45.63 9.84
CA ARG A 88 -12.00 45.73 11.19
C ARG A 88 -10.93 45.85 12.27
N LEU A 89 -9.88 45.02 12.21
CA LEU A 89 -8.77 45.06 13.16
C LEU A 89 -7.99 46.38 13.06
N ALA A 90 -7.71 46.84 11.84
CA ALA A 90 -7.04 48.11 11.60
C ALA A 90 -7.84 49.29 12.16
N THR A 91 -9.16 49.32 11.98
CA THR A 91 -10.02 50.35 12.56
C THR A 91 -10.04 50.31 14.09
N GLN A 92 -10.04 49.11 14.70
CA GLN A 92 -9.91 48.97 16.16
C GLN A 92 -8.58 49.49 16.69
N LEU A 93 -7.50 49.37 15.90
CA LEU A 93 -6.18 49.93 16.22
C LEU A 93 -6.06 51.43 15.91
N GLY A 94 -7.16 52.10 15.54
CA GLY A 94 -7.19 53.53 15.25
C GLY A 94 -6.66 53.89 13.86
N MET A 95 -6.39 52.90 12.99
CA MET A 95 -6.01 53.16 11.60
C MET A 95 -7.25 53.50 10.77
N THR A 96 -7.17 54.57 10.00
CA THR A 96 -8.23 55.03 9.09
C THR A 96 -7.87 54.69 7.65
N SER A 97 -8.90 54.42 6.83
CA SER A 97 -8.69 54.16 5.40
C SER A 97 -8.23 55.44 4.71
N VAL A 98 -7.10 55.36 4.01
CA VAL A 98 -6.52 56.51 3.30
C VAL A 98 -7.40 56.83 2.08
N PRO A 99 -7.81 58.10 1.87
CA PRO A 99 -8.54 58.51 0.68
C PRO A 99 -7.77 58.22 -0.61
N PRO A 100 -8.43 57.91 -1.73
CA PRO A 100 -7.78 57.56 -3.00
C PRO A 100 -6.76 58.61 -3.47
N ASP A 101 -7.06 59.89 -3.22
CA ASP A 101 -6.24 61.03 -3.66
C ASP A 101 -4.87 61.13 -2.97
N LYS A 102 -4.66 60.37 -1.88
CA LYS A 102 -3.38 60.31 -1.15
C LYS A 102 -2.56 59.05 -1.45
N ILE A 103 -3.02 58.19 -2.36
CA ILE A 103 -2.32 56.96 -2.73
C ILE A 103 -1.43 57.24 -3.96
N ARG A 104 -0.12 57.04 -3.81
CA ARG A 104 0.84 57.18 -4.93
C ARG A 104 1.42 55.82 -5.30
N VAL A 105 1.06 55.31 -6.47
CA VAL A 105 1.58 54.02 -6.98
C VAL A 105 2.93 54.25 -7.65
N ILE A 106 3.98 53.61 -7.14
CA ILE A 106 5.34 53.67 -7.73
C ILE A 106 5.50 52.46 -8.63
N ALA A 107 5.64 52.67 -9.94
CA ALA A 107 5.95 51.60 -10.88
C ALA A 107 7.40 51.12 -10.71
N PRO A 108 7.68 49.81 -10.81
CA PRO A 108 9.04 49.29 -10.69
C PRO A 108 9.93 49.81 -11.85
N ARG A 109 11.14 50.24 -11.50
CA ARG A 109 12.16 50.69 -12.47
C ARG A 109 12.53 49.52 -13.40
N PRO A 110 12.49 49.67 -14.73
CA PRO A 110 12.88 48.60 -15.65
C PRO A 110 14.36 48.26 -15.46
N ASN A 111 14.63 47.00 -15.12
CA ASN A 111 15.96 46.48 -14.85
C ASN A 111 16.74 46.33 -16.18
N LYS A 112 17.63 47.27 -16.50
CA LYS A 112 18.55 47.19 -17.66
C LYS A 112 19.71 46.23 -17.38
N VAL A 113 19.43 44.95 -17.11
CA VAL A 113 20.48 43.94 -16.89
C VAL A 113 20.12 42.65 -17.64
N ALA A 114 20.16 42.72 -18.97
CA ALA A 114 20.20 41.55 -19.84
C ALA A 114 20.68 41.98 -21.24
N SER A 115 21.89 42.54 -21.34
CA SER A 115 22.56 42.77 -22.63
C SER A 115 24.08 42.87 -22.38
N ARG A 116 24.73 41.73 -22.16
CA ARG A 116 26.17 41.59 -22.43
C ARG A 116 26.51 40.14 -22.70
#